data_AF-A0AAX4KSQ3-F1
#
_entry.id   AF-A0AAX4KSQ3-F1
#
_cell.length_a   1.000
_cell.length_b   1.000
_cell.length_c   1.000
_cell.angle_alpha   90.00
_cell.angle_beta   90.00
_cell.angle_gamma   90.00
#
_symmetry.space_group_name_H-M   'P 1'
#
loop_
_entity.id
_entity.type
_entity.pdbx_description
1 polymer ?
#
loop_
_entity_poly.entity_id
_entity_poly.type
_entity_poly.pdbx_seq_one_letter_code
_entity_poly.pdbx_strand_id
1 'polypeptide(L)'
;MTTLHETIIPTKRVRRITVLISGSGSNLQALLDSALTPSLPNAQITHVISSRSNAYGLTRAKTHIPPIPTGVCALKTFQNRNPGSSREDYDCEVARQIIESKPDLVVLAGWMHILSDKFLRILNGEIPPPPPPALPPPKVDSLPNQTEAIPSLKDLSLDEKPTKDTTKVEKEEEKEKTSEDAETKVEKKDKVQELPSPPHTQSFPIPIINLHPALPGAFDGANAIGRAYDAFQNGEIENTGVMVHRVVAEVDRGEPLIVRKVEIKKEDKLEDVEKRIHEVEHQIIVEGAKMVLEELDKEGRP
;
A
#
# COMPACT_ATOMS: atom_id res chain seq x y z
N MET A 1 -29.73 22.10 -42.91
CA MET A 1 -28.71 22.24 -41.83
C MET A 1 -29.07 21.24 -40.76
N THR A 2 -28.18 20.32 -40.41
CA THR A 2 -28.48 19.23 -39.47
C THR A 2 -27.68 19.46 -38.19
N THR A 3 -28.36 19.92 -37.13
CA THR A 3 -27.74 20.18 -35.84
C THR A 3 -27.53 18.88 -35.07
N LEU A 4 -26.33 18.31 -35.22
CA LEU A 4 -25.84 17.26 -34.33
C LEU A 4 -25.93 17.76 -32.88
N HIS A 5 -26.81 17.15 -32.10
CA HIS A 5 -26.83 17.35 -30.65
C HIS A 5 -25.71 16.50 -30.06
N GLU A 6 -24.52 17.11 -29.99
CA GLU A 6 -23.38 16.52 -29.30
C GLU A 6 -23.77 16.31 -27.83
N THR A 7 -24.06 15.05 -27.50
CA THR A 7 -24.52 14.69 -26.17
C THR A 7 -23.31 14.77 -25.25
N ILE A 8 -23.26 15.84 -24.44
CA ILE A 8 -22.23 16.03 -23.42
C ILE A 8 -22.44 14.93 -22.37
N ILE A 9 -21.79 13.79 -22.58
CA ILE A 9 -21.61 12.77 -21.55
C ILE A 9 -20.74 13.44 -20.48
N PRO A 10 -21.24 13.66 -19.25
CA PRO A 10 -20.44 14.27 -18.20
C PRO A 10 -19.22 13.39 -17.95
N THR A 11 -18.03 13.96 -18.06
CA THR A 11 -16.77 13.23 -17.90
C THR A 11 -16.66 12.74 -16.46
N LYS A 12 -16.94 11.45 -16.29
CA LYS A 12 -16.87 10.71 -15.03
C LYS A 12 -15.56 11.03 -14.31
N ARG A 13 -15.62 11.58 -13.10
CA ARG A 13 -14.41 12.01 -12.39
C ARG A 13 -13.52 10.82 -12.03
N VAL A 14 -12.20 11.03 -12.01
CA VAL A 14 -11.25 10.01 -11.56
C VAL A 14 -11.50 9.71 -10.07
N ARG A 15 -11.63 8.42 -9.74
CA ARG A 15 -11.81 7.94 -8.37
C ARG A 15 -10.47 7.91 -7.62
N ARG A 16 -10.49 8.31 -6.35
CA ARG A 16 -9.34 8.49 -5.48
C ARG A 16 -9.17 7.30 -4.54
N ILE A 17 -8.06 6.56 -4.67
CA ILE A 17 -7.76 5.42 -3.79
C ILE A 17 -6.75 5.85 -2.72
N THR A 18 -7.01 5.50 -1.46
CA THR A 18 -6.00 5.54 -0.38
C THR A 18 -5.60 4.13 0.00
N VAL A 19 -4.29 3.83 -0.03
CA VAL A 19 -3.77 2.48 0.22
C VAL A 19 -3.05 2.43 1.57
N LEU A 20 -3.38 1.45 2.40
CA LEU A 20 -2.76 1.20 3.70
C LEU A 20 -1.77 0.03 3.62
N ILE A 21 -0.55 0.23 4.12
CA ILE A 21 0.56 -0.74 4.02
C ILE A 21 1.32 -0.94 5.34
N SER A 22 2.15 -1.99 5.41
CA SER A 22 3.10 -2.18 6.52
C SER A 22 4.46 -2.78 6.10
N GLY A 23 4.75 -2.87 4.78
CA GLY A 23 5.93 -3.61 4.29
C GLY A 23 6.38 -3.27 2.87
N SER A 24 6.69 -4.30 2.08
CA SER A 24 7.32 -4.23 0.74
C SER A 24 6.49 -3.48 -0.32
N GLY A 25 5.16 -3.48 -0.17
CA GLY A 25 4.25 -2.80 -1.09
C GLY A 25 4.18 -3.43 -2.49
N SER A 26 4.32 -4.75 -2.61
CA SER A 26 4.12 -5.47 -3.89
C SER A 26 2.70 -5.30 -4.42
N ASN A 27 1.69 -5.53 -3.57
CA ASN A 27 0.29 -5.24 -3.87
C ASN A 27 0.00 -3.76 -4.15
N LEU A 28 0.71 -2.85 -3.49
CA LEU A 28 0.66 -1.42 -3.84
C LEU A 28 1.22 -1.18 -5.25
N GLN A 29 2.31 -1.84 -5.65
CA GLN A 29 2.85 -1.72 -7.00
C GLN A 29 1.85 -2.20 -8.06
N ALA A 30 1.19 -3.34 -7.85
CA ALA A 30 0.17 -3.84 -8.77
C ALA A 30 -1.00 -2.85 -8.97
N LEU A 31 -1.42 -2.17 -7.91
CA LEU A 31 -2.42 -1.10 -7.96
C LEU A 31 -1.89 0.15 -8.71
N LEU A 32 -0.64 0.55 -8.47
CA LEU A 32 0.00 1.69 -9.16
C LEU A 32 0.17 1.43 -10.66
N ASP A 33 0.65 0.26 -11.04
CA ASP A 33 0.90 -0.14 -12.44
C ASP A 33 -0.42 -0.32 -13.23
N SER A 34 -1.52 -0.59 -12.53
CA SER A 34 -2.86 -0.74 -13.12
C SER A 34 -3.65 0.56 -13.21
N ALA A 35 -3.28 1.61 -12.47
CA ALA A 35 -4.03 2.87 -12.41
C ALA A 35 -4.22 3.49 -13.81
N LEU A 36 -5.43 3.98 -14.09
CA LEU A 36 -5.85 4.52 -15.40
C LEU A 36 -5.79 3.54 -16.60
N THR A 37 -5.37 2.28 -16.42
CA THR A 37 -5.41 1.24 -17.47
C THR A 37 -6.82 0.61 -17.56
N PRO A 38 -7.13 -0.21 -18.58
CA PRO A 38 -8.38 -0.98 -18.64
C PRO A 38 -8.61 -1.92 -17.42
N SER A 39 -7.55 -2.29 -16.70
CA SER A 39 -7.59 -3.11 -15.49
C SER A 39 -8.09 -2.34 -14.26
N LEU A 40 -7.85 -1.02 -14.18
CA LEU A 40 -8.36 -0.14 -13.13
C LEU A 40 -8.70 1.25 -13.73
N PRO A 41 -9.76 1.32 -14.57
CA PRO A 41 -10.03 2.49 -15.39
C PRO A 41 -10.57 3.64 -14.55
N ASN A 42 -10.19 4.87 -14.90
CA ASN A 42 -10.70 6.09 -14.25
C ASN A 42 -10.47 6.12 -12.72
N ALA A 43 -9.37 5.56 -12.24
CA ALA A 43 -8.97 5.62 -10.84
C ALA A 43 -7.45 5.77 -10.67
N GLN A 44 -7.03 6.47 -9.61
CA GLN A 44 -5.62 6.67 -9.24
C GLN A 44 -5.43 6.52 -7.73
N ILE A 45 -4.24 6.07 -7.34
CA ILE A 45 -3.80 6.03 -5.95
C ILE A 45 -3.32 7.43 -5.60
N THR A 46 -4.00 8.08 -4.65
CA THR A 46 -3.76 9.49 -4.32
C THR A 46 -3.16 9.72 -2.94
N HIS A 47 -3.06 8.67 -2.13
CA HIS A 47 -2.36 8.69 -0.85
C HIS A 47 -1.95 7.27 -0.43
N VAL A 48 -0.80 7.15 0.25
CA VAL A 48 -0.36 5.87 0.86
C VAL A 48 -0.02 6.08 2.34
N ILE A 49 -0.68 5.34 3.22
CA ILE A 49 -0.47 5.42 4.68
C ILE A 49 0.24 4.14 5.15
N SER A 50 1.31 4.29 5.92
CA SER A 50 2.03 3.15 6.51
C SER A 50 2.01 3.15 8.03
N SER A 51 1.86 1.96 8.62
CA SER A 51 2.08 1.75 10.07
C SER A 51 3.56 1.67 10.46
N ARG A 52 4.48 1.66 9.48
CA ARG A 52 5.94 1.57 9.68
C ARG A 52 6.68 2.59 8.82
N SER A 53 7.58 3.37 9.41
CA SER A 53 8.38 4.40 8.73
C SER A 53 9.35 3.84 7.69
N ASN A 54 9.77 2.58 7.83
CA ASN A 54 10.70 1.88 6.94
C ASN A 54 10.01 0.97 5.90
N ALA A 55 8.68 1.07 5.72
CA ALA A 55 7.97 0.29 4.71
C ALA A 55 8.37 0.73 3.30
N TYR A 56 8.96 -0.17 2.51
CA TYR A 56 9.44 0.14 1.14
C TYR A 56 8.31 0.58 0.19
N GLY A 57 7.05 0.25 0.46
CA GLY A 57 5.91 0.82 -0.26
C GLY A 57 5.81 2.36 -0.17
N LEU A 58 6.34 2.98 0.89
CA LEU A 58 6.49 4.45 0.96
C LEU A 58 7.48 4.98 -0.07
N THR A 59 8.56 4.23 -0.37
CA THR A 59 9.50 4.56 -1.43
C THR A 59 8.80 4.50 -2.78
N ARG A 60 8.09 3.40 -3.07
CA ARG A 60 7.32 3.23 -4.33
C ARG A 60 6.37 4.40 -4.60
N ALA A 61 5.63 4.84 -3.58
CA ALA A 61 4.72 5.99 -3.69
C ALA A 61 5.46 7.31 -3.95
N LYS A 62 6.57 7.57 -3.25
CA LYS A 62 7.39 8.78 -3.43
C LYS A 62 8.13 8.83 -4.76
N THR A 63 8.49 7.68 -5.33
CA THR A 63 9.16 7.57 -6.64
C THR A 63 8.19 7.38 -7.81
N HIS A 64 6.88 7.35 -7.56
CA HIS A 64 5.88 7.41 -8.63
C HIS A 64 5.94 8.77 -9.34
N ILE A 65 5.42 8.85 -10.58
CA ILE A 65 5.41 10.06 -11.39
C ILE A 65 3.97 10.29 -11.85
N PRO A 66 3.24 11.26 -11.27
CA PRO A 66 3.66 12.22 -10.23
C PRO A 66 3.87 11.56 -8.84
N PRO A 67 4.71 12.12 -7.95
CA PRO A 67 4.91 11.59 -6.60
C PRO A 67 3.62 11.56 -5.78
N ILE A 68 3.32 10.41 -5.17
CA ILE A 68 2.11 10.23 -4.37
C ILE A 68 2.36 10.67 -2.92
N PRO A 69 1.49 11.51 -2.33
CA PRO A 69 1.54 11.87 -0.92
C PRO A 69 1.55 10.65 0.01
N THR A 70 2.43 10.66 1.02
CA THR A 70 2.59 9.56 1.97
C THR A 70 2.41 9.98 3.43
N GLY A 71 1.65 9.20 4.19
CA GLY A 71 1.51 9.31 5.64
C GLY A 71 2.23 8.18 6.39
N VAL A 72 2.70 8.45 7.61
CA VAL A 72 3.23 7.42 8.53
C VAL A 72 2.53 7.56 9.88
N CYS A 73 1.67 6.60 10.19
CA CYS A 73 0.97 6.52 11.47
C CYS A 73 1.40 5.23 12.18
N ALA A 74 2.51 5.29 12.92
CA ALA A 74 3.05 4.13 13.63
C ALA A 74 2.58 4.12 15.10
N LEU A 75 1.98 3.01 15.56
CA LEU A 75 1.35 2.88 16.89
C LEU A 75 2.25 3.36 18.04
N LYS A 76 3.50 2.87 18.12
CA LYS A 76 4.46 3.29 19.17
C LYS A 76 4.76 4.79 19.10
N THR A 77 4.91 5.35 17.90
CA THR A 77 5.18 6.78 17.70
C THR A 77 3.97 7.64 18.07
N PHE A 78 2.76 7.16 17.84
CA PHE A 78 1.53 7.81 18.29
C PHE A 78 1.40 7.79 19.82
N GLN A 79 1.57 6.62 20.45
CA GLN A 79 1.48 6.46 21.90
C GLN A 79 2.53 7.30 22.64
N ASN A 80 3.76 7.35 22.13
CA ASN A 80 4.83 8.19 22.69
C ASN A 80 4.55 9.70 22.62
N ARG A 81 3.69 10.15 21.69
CA ARG A 81 3.25 11.56 21.60
C ARG A 81 1.95 11.84 22.34
N ASN A 82 1.16 10.81 22.63
CA ASN A 82 -0.11 10.89 23.32
C ASN A 82 -0.10 9.93 24.54
N PRO A 83 0.63 10.23 25.62
CA PRO A 83 0.71 9.36 26.78
C PRO A 83 -0.68 9.05 27.36
N GLY A 84 -0.96 7.77 27.61
CA GLY A 84 -2.26 7.30 28.07
C GLY A 84 -3.30 7.05 26.95
N SER A 85 -2.99 7.32 25.69
CA SER A 85 -3.86 6.96 24.56
C SER A 85 -4.02 5.46 24.37
N SER A 86 -5.24 5.04 24.00
CA SER A 86 -5.57 3.64 23.73
C SER A 86 -5.19 3.22 22.31
N ARG A 87 -5.31 1.92 22.03
CA ARG A 87 -5.20 1.37 20.68
C ARG A 87 -6.32 1.88 19.76
N GLU A 88 -7.52 2.10 20.29
CA GLU A 88 -8.63 2.67 19.53
C GLU A 88 -8.39 4.13 19.16
N ASP A 89 -7.71 4.90 20.00
CA ASP A 89 -7.39 6.30 19.69
C ASP A 89 -6.31 6.41 18.61
N TYR A 90 -5.40 5.44 18.55
CA TYR A 90 -4.51 5.26 17.39
C TYR A 90 -5.30 4.92 16.12
N ASP A 91 -6.25 3.99 16.19
CA ASP A 91 -7.10 3.65 15.05
C ASP A 91 -7.90 4.89 14.58
N CYS A 92 -8.41 5.70 15.51
CA CYS A 92 -9.07 6.97 15.21
C CYS A 92 -8.16 7.99 14.51
N GLU A 93 -6.88 8.06 14.86
CA GLU A 93 -5.88 8.89 14.18
C GLU A 93 -5.58 8.36 12.76
N VAL A 94 -5.54 7.04 12.56
CA VAL A 94 -5.47 6.46 11.19
C VAL A 94 -6.72 6.84 10.39
N ALA A 95 -7.92 6.76 10.99
CA ALA A 95 -9.16 7.18 10.36
C ALA A 95 -9.17 8.67 9.95
N ARG A 96 -8.65 9.55 10.82
CA ARG A 96 -8.49 10.99 10.52
C ARG A 96 -7.60 11.22 9.30
N GLN A 97 -6.44 10.57 9.24
CA GLN A 97 -5.52 10.69 8.10
C GLN A 97 -6.14 10.20 6.77
N ILE A 98 -7.00 9.17 6.81
CA ILE A 98 -7.76 8.71 5.63
C ILE A 98 -8.82 9.73 5.22
N ILE A 99 -9.59 10.31 6.15
CA ILE A 99 -10.60 11.33 5.79
C ILE A 99 -9.93 12.59 5.20
N GLU A 100 -8.74 12.96 5.70
CA GLU A 100 -7.96 14.07 5.14
C GLU A 100 -7.40 13.80 3.74
N SER A 101 -7.10 12.54 3.38
CA SER A 101 -6.73 12.18 2.01
C SER A 101 -7.93 12.12 1.05
N LYS A 102 -9.16 12.26 1.53
CA LYS A 102 -10.41 12.30 0.77
C LYS A 102 -10.55 11.22 -0.32
N PRO A 103 -10.64 9.93 0.05
CA PRO A 103 -10.78 8.82 -0.89
C PRO A 103 -12.23 8.55 -1.32
N ASP A 104 -12.37 7.91 -2.46
CA ASP A 104 -13.54 7.11 -2.85
C ASP A 104 -13.46 5.68 -2.31
N LEU A 105 -12.25 5.13 -2.19
CA LEU A 105 -11.98 3.75 -1.76
C LEU A 105 -10.73 3.68 -0.88
N VAL A 106 -10.80 2.86 0.18
CA VAL A 106 -9.65 2.46 0.98
C VAL A 106 -9.28 1.02 0.66
N VAL A 107 -7.99 0.76 0.42
CA VAL A 107 -7.47 -0.59 0.17
C VAL A 107 -6.40 -0.94 1.21
N LEU A 108 -6.62 -2.00 1.98
CA LEU A 108 -5.60 -2.57 2.87
C LEU A 108 -4.73 -3.55 2.05
N ALA A 109 -3.48 -3.16 1.80
CA ALA A 109 -2.54 -3.89 0.95
C ALA A 109 -1.34 -4.38 1.78
N GLY A 110 -1.57 -5.41 2.61
CA GLY A 110 -0.60 -5.87 3.61
C GLY A 110 -0.50 -4.93 4.81
N TRP A 111 -1.64 -4.49 5.33
CA TRP A 111 -1.76 -3.70 6.57
C TRP A 111 -1.81 -4.64 7.78
N MET A 112 -0.78 -4.60 8.63
CA MET A 112 -0.52 -5.62 9.67
C MET A 112 -1.09 -5.23 11.05
N HIS A 113 -2.31 -4.70 11.10
CA HIS A 113 -2.93 -4.23 12.35
C HIS A 113 -4.47 -4.24 12.27
N ILE A 114 -5.13 -5.03 13.12
CA ILE A 114 -6.60 -5.12 13.20
C ILE A 114 -7.21 -3.74 13.48
N LEU A 115 -8.27 -3.34 12.77
CA LEU A 115 -8.90 -2.01 12.94
C LEU A 115 -10.15 -2.16 13.82
N SER A 116 -10.31 -1.28 14.81
CA SER A 116 -11.46 -1.30 15.74
C SER A 116 -12.77 -0.83 15.12
N ASP A 117 -13.89 -1.21 15.74
CA ASP A 117 -15.24 -0.68 15.46
C ASP A 117 -15.25 0.85 15.36
N LYS A 118 -14.62 1.55 16.33
CA LYS A 118 -14.52 3.01 16.37
C LYS A 118 -13.88 3.60 15.10
N PHE A 119 -12.91 2.92 14.47
CA PHE A 119 -12.37 3.31 13.16
C PHE A 119 -13.41 3.13 12.05
N LEU A 120 -14.09 1.98 11.99
CA LEU A 120 -15.09 1.70 10.95
C LEU A 120 -16.24 2.70 11.01
N ARG A 121 -16.67 3.07 12.21
CA ARG A 121 -17.75 4.05 12.44
C ARG A 121 -17.36 5.48 12.07
N ILE A 122 -16.07 5.85 12.17
CA ILE A 122 -15.54 7.09 11.58
C ILE A 122 -15.58 7.02 10.04
N LEU A 123 -15.13 5.92 9.45
CA LEU A 123 -15.14 5.69 8.00
C LEU A 123 -16.56 5.55 7.41
N ASN A 124 -17.55 5.17 8.23
CA ASN A 124 -18.97 5.18 7.89
C ASN A 124 -19.62 6.57 8.00
N GLY A 125 -18.98 7.53 8.67
CA GLY A 125 -19.53 8.85 8.96
C GLY A 125 -20.51 8.90 10.15
N GLU A 126 -20.57 7.85 10.97
CA GLU A 126 -21.45 7.77 12.16
C GLU A 126 -20.97 8.65 13.32
N ILE A 127 -19.65 8.81 13.43
CA ILE A 127 -18.97 9.62 14.44
C ILE A 127 -17.85 10.44 13.77
N PRO A 128 -17.56 11.67 14.26
CA PRO A 128 -16.50 12.48 13.69
C PRO A 128 -15.11 11.87 13.96
N PRO A 129 -14.13 12.07 13.06
CA PRO A 129 -12.73 11.79 13.38
C PRO A 129 -12.24 12.67 14.55
N PRO A 130 -11.17 12.27 15.25
CA PRO A 130 -10.53 13.12 16.24
C PRO A 130 -10.03 14.43 15.62
N PRO A 131 -9.89 15.52 16.41
CA PRO A 131 -9.30 16.76 15.93
C PRO A 131 -7.84 16.53 15.48
N PRO A 132 -7.31 17.34 14.54
CA PRO A 132 -5.90 17.27 14.18
C PRO A 132 -4.98 17.45 15.40
N PRO A 133 -3.84 16.74 15.46
CA PRO A 133 -2.92 16.85 16.59
C PRO A 133 -2.39 18.28 16.72
N ALA A 134 -2.30 18.77 17.97
CA ALA A 134 -1.89 20.14 18.29
C ALA A 134 -0.45 20.49 17.87
N LEU A 135 0.36 19.49 17.52
CA LEU A 135 1.65 19.64 16.86
C LEU A 135 1.62 18.85 15.53
N PRO A 136 2.08 19.43 14.41
CA PRO A 136 2.16 18.71 13.14
C PRO A 136 3.14 17.52 13.24
N PRO A 137 2.97 16.48 12.42
CA PRO A 137 3.96 15.40 12.36
C PRO A 137 5.34 15.97 11.97
N PRO A 138 6.43 15.51 12.60
CA PRO A 138 7.78 15.93 12.23
C PRO A 138 8.06 15.51 10.79
N LYS A 139 8.80 16.35 10.06
CA LYS A 139 9.21 16.07 8.68
C LYS A 139 9.96 14.73 8.64
N VAL A 140 9.69 13.91 7.63
CA VAL A 140 10.17 12.51 7.59
C VAL A 140 11.70 12.43 7.69
N ASP A 141 12.39 13.46 7.18
CA ASP A 141 13.84 13.61 7.14
C ASP A 141 14.48 13.96 8.52
N SER A 142 13.67 14.05 9.59
CA SER A 142 14.10 14.41 10.95
C SER A 142 13.95 13.28 11.99
N LEU A 143 13.59 12.07 11.56
CA LEU A 143 13.61 10.90 12.43
C LEU A 143 15.04 10.31 12.47
N PRO A 144 15.69 10.18 13.65
CA PRO A 144 16.99 9.53 13.75
C PRO A 144 16.88 8.06 13.33
N ASN A 145 17.82 7.60 12.52
CA ASN A 145 17.81 6.26 11.95
C ASN A 145 18.31 5.25 13.00
N GLN A 146 17.44 4.89 13.96
CA GLN A 146 17.74 4.01 15.10
C GLN A 146 17.86 2.54 14.67
N THR A 147 18.92 2.22 13.94
CA THR A 147 19.41 0.86 13.72
C THR A 147 20.36 0.48 14.86
N GLU A 148 19.86 0.47 16.11
CA GLU A 148 20.59 -0.20 17.19
C GLU A 148 20.42 -1.71 17.03
N ALA A 149 21.48 -2.36 16.56
CA ALA A 149 21.52 -3.81 16.40
C ALA A 149 21.50 -4.49 17.77
N ILE A 150 20.67 -5.53 17.91
CA ILE A 150 20.72 -6.43 19.07
C ILE A 150 22.12 -7.06 19.11
N PRO A 151 22.89 -6.94 20.20
CA PRO A 151 24.25 -7.48 20.25
C PRO A 151 24.26 -9.00 20.06
N SER A 152 25.07 -9.47 19.10
CA SER A 152 25.39 -10.89 18.99
C SER A 152 26.16 -11.33 20.23
N LEU A 153 25.73 -12.42 20.87
CA LEU A 153 26.39 -13.00 22.04
C LEU A 153 27.65 -13.79 21.61
N LYS A 154 28.72 -13.07 21.29
CA LYS A 154 30.06 -13.59 21.00
C LYS A 154 31.14 -12.53 21.25
N ASP A 155 32.38 -13.02 21.31
CA ASP A 155 33.62 -12.24 21.22
C ASP A 155 33.91 -11.29 22.40
N LEU A 156 33.92 -11.89 23.59
CA LEU A 156 34.77 -11.44 24.70
C LEU A 156 36.25 -11.68 24.34
N SER A 157 36.88 -10.71 23.67
CA SER A 157 38.33 -10.66 23.50
C SER A 157 38.82 -9.21 23.39
N LEU A 158 39.70 -8.82 24.31
CA LEU A 158 40.52 -7.62 24.19
C LEU A 158 41.65 -7.89 23.17
N ASP A 159 42.00 -6.94 22.32
CA ASP A 159 43.25 -6.16 22.46
C ASP A 159 43.67 -5.37 21.19
N GLU A 160 44.33 -4.24 21.48
CA GLU A 160 45.28 -3.42 20.69
C GLU A 160 45.04 -2.91 19.24
N LYS A 161 45.49 -1.67 19.06
CA LYS A 161 45.78 -0.92 17.80
C LYS A 161 47.33 -1.02 17.54
N PRO A 162 47.97 -0.48 16.47
CA PRO A 162 47.49 0.58 15.56
C PRO A 162 47.93 0.55 14.06
N THR A 163 47.28 1.42 13.27
CA THR A 163 47.79 2.20 12.11
C THR A 163 48.84 1.61 11.13
N LYS A 164 48.56 1.76 9.82
CA LYS A 164 49.24 2.84 9.05
C LYS A 164 48.53 3.26 7.77
N ASP A 165 48.87 4.47 7.35
CA ASP A 165 48.49 5.16 6.12
C ASP A 165 49.63 5.06 5.09
N THR A 166 49.26 4.87 3.82
CA THR A 166 50.07 5.29 2.65
C THR A 166 49.17 5.47 1.44
N THR A 167 48.98 6.71 1.00
CA THR A 167 48.51 7.04 -0.36
C THR A 167 49.53 6.64 -1.43
N LYS A 168 49.06 6.24 -2.62
CA LYS A 168 49.80 6.48 -3.86
C LYS A 168 48.87 6.76 -5.04
N VAL A 169 49.30 7.64 -5.92
CA VAL A 169 48.60 8.07 -7.16
C VAL A 169 49.55 7.80 -8.32
N GLU A 170 49.03 7.28 -9.43
CA GLU A 170 49.67 7.29 -10.75
C GLU A 170 48.58 7.44 -11.84
N LYS A 171 48.99 7.74 -13.08
CA LYS A 171 48.23 8.54 -14.07
C LYS A 171 48.05 7.85 -15.42
N GLU A 172 47.01 8.30 -16.16
CA GLU A 172 46.89 8.36 -17.65
C GLU A 172 47.04 7.03 -18.44
N GLU A 173 46.49 6.84 -19.65
CA GLU A 173 45.72 7.68 -20.60
C GLU A 173 44.61 6.77 -21.26
N GLU A 174 43.94 6.93 -22.41
CA GLU A 174 43.98 7.82 -23.59
C GLU A 174 42.65 7.77 -24.39
N LYS A 175 42.55 8.51 -25.51
CA LYS A 175 41.70 8.26 -26.71
C LYS A 175 40.16 8.17 -26.58
N GLU A 176 39.55 9.34 -26.50
CA GLU A 176 38.68 9.90 -27.56
C GLU A 176 38.19 8.98 -28.71
N LYS A 177 36.87 9.01 -28.98
CA LYS A 177 36.35 8.97 -30.36
C LYS A 177 34.98 9.65 -30.49
N THR A 178 34.78 10.37 -31.59
CA THR A 178 33.57 11.16 -31.89
C THR A 178 32.52 10.40 -32.70
N SER A 179 31.25 10.79 -32.52
CA SER A 179 30.17 10.56 -33.48
C SER A 179 29.05 11.59 -33.25
N GLU A 180 28.76 12.41 -34.25
CA GLU A 180 27.58 13.28 -34.31
C GLU A 180 26.36 12.48 -34.82
N ASP A 181 25.33 13.16 -35.34
CA ASP A 181 24.13 12.60 -35.99
C ASP A 181 23.11 11.83 -35.11
N ALA A 182 22.33 12.58 -34.31
CA ALA A 182 21.08 12.08 -33.71
C ALA A 182 19.99 13.16 -33.45
N GLU A 183 19.93 14.24 -34.24
CA GLU A 183 18.78 15.17 -34.16
C GLU A 183 17.46 14.54 -34.67
N THR A 184 16.33 15.15 -34.30
CA THR A 184 14.96 14.78 -34.74
C THR A 184 14.37 13.46 -34.24
N LYS A 185 14.66 13.06 -33.00
CA LYS A 185 13.66 12.29 -32.22
C LYS A 185 12.57 13.26 -31.75
N VAL A 186 11.41 13.27 -32.43
CA VAL A 186 10.29 14.15 -32.10
C VAL A 186 9.82 13.91 -30.66
N GLU A 187 9.86 14.95 -29.83
CA GLU A 187 9.38 14.90 -28.46
C GLU A 187 7.86 14.67 -28.40
N LYS A 188 7.46 13.40 -28.24
CA LYS A 188 6.29 13.12 -27.40
C LYS A 188 6.68 13.45 -25.96
N LYS A 189 6.49 14.71 -25.56
CA LYS A 189 6.45 15.07 -24.14
C LYS A 189 5.23 14.40 -23.53
N ASP A 190 5.44 13.23 -22.94
CA ASP A 190 4.44 12.56 -22.12
C ASP A 190 4.01 13.53 -21.01
N LYS A 191 2.78 14.04 -21.12
CA LYS A 191 2.19 14.87 -20.07
C LYS A 191 1.96 13.98 -18.87
N VAL A 192 2.87 14.06 -17.89
CA VAL A 192 2.70 13.45 -16.57
C VAL A 192 1.32 13.85 -16.05
N GLN A 193 0.44 12.86 -15.93
CA GLN A 193 -0.94 13.11 -15.55
C GLN A 193 -1.01 13.40 -14.05
N GLU A 194 -1.36 14.65 -13.71
CA GLU A 194 -1.48 15.09 -12.32
C GLU A 194 -2.44 14.20 -11.51
N LEU A 195 -2.22 14.13 -10.20
CA LEU A 195 -3.16 13.45 -9.30
C LEU A 195 -4.50 14.21 -9.31
N PRO A 196 -5.65 13.52 -9.37
CA PRO A 196 -6.94 14.16 -9.49
C PRO A 196 -7.24 14.98 -8.24
N SER A 197 -7.78 16.18 -8.39
CA SER A 197 -8.09 17.06 -7.26
C SER A 197 -9.02 16.38 -6.24
N PRO A 198 -8.83 16.57 -4.92
CA PRO A 198 -9.75 16.04 -3.93
C PRO A 198 -11.13 16.72 -4.03
N PRO A 199 -12.24 16.00 -3.77
CA PRO A 199 -13.57 16.58 -3.74
C PRO A 199 -13.71 17.65 -2.63
N HIS A 200 -14.69 18.55 -2.76
CA HIS A 200 -14.91 19.61 -1.77
C HIS A 200 -15.26 19.04 -0.38
N THR A 201 -16.16 18.06 -0.33
CA THR A 201 -16.57 17.30 0.85
C THR A 201 -16.18 15.83 0.72
N GLN A 202 -16.21 15.09 1.84
CA GLN A 202 -16.07 13.63 1.82
C GLN A 202 -17.46 12.97 1.68
N SER A 203 -17.54 11.90 0.90
CA SER A 203 -18.73 11.04 0.79
C SER A 203 -18.64 9.87 1.77
N PHE A 204 -19.77 9.49 2.38
CA PHE A 204 -19.87 8.42 3.39
C PHE A 204 -21.02 7.45 3.06
N PRO A 205 -20.96 6.17 3.48
CA PRO A 205 -19.81 5.49 4.07
C PRO A 205 -18.68 5.30 3.05
N ILE A 206 -17.43 5.33 3.51
CA ILE A 206 -16.25 5.08 2.66
C ILE A 206 -16.03 3.56 2.60
N PRO A 207 -16.10 2.91 1.42
CA PRO A 207 -15.81 1.49 1.32
C PRO A 207 -14.35 1.20 1.64
N ILE A 208 -14.13 0.11 2.36
CA ILE A 208 -12.81 -0.41 2.72
C ILE A 208 -12.76 -1.86 2.26
N ILE A 209 -11.73 -2.21 1.49
CA ILE A 209 -11.43 -3.60 1.12
C ILE A 209 -10.07 -4.03 1.66
N ASN A 210 -9.94 -5.30 2.00
CA ASN A 210 -8.70 -5.94 2.40
C ASN A 210 -8.40 -7.13 1.49
N LEU A 211 -7.12 -7.37 1.24
CA LEU A 211 -6.64 -8.61 0.67
C LEU A 211 -6.12 -9.52 1.80
N HIS A 212 -6.57 -10.78 1.81
CA HIS A 212 -6.10 -11.81 2.74
C HIS A 212 -5.61 -13.05 1.98
N PRO A 213 -4.37 -13.54 2.21
CA PRO A 213 -3.83 -14.73 1.57
C PRO A 213 -4.31 -16.03 2.22
N ALA A 214 -5.63 -16.22 2.23
CA ALA A 214 -6.30 -17.49 2.49
C ALA A 214 -7.66 -17.56 1.77
N LEU A 215 -8.31 -18.72 1.84
CA LEU A 215 -9.73 -18.86 1.47
C LEU A 215 -10.64 -18.29 2.58
N PRO A 216 -11.88 -17.86 2.27
CA PRO A 216 -12.81 -17.32 3.25
C PRO A 216 -12.98 -18.19 4.49
N GLY A 217 -12.65 -17.61 5.65
CA GLY A 217 -12.76 -18.24 6.95
C GLY A 217 -11.71 -19.31 7.28
N ALA A 218 -10.69 -19.48 6.44
CA ALA A 218 -9.49 -20.25 6.73
C ALA A 218 -8.33 -19.31 7.09
N PHE A 219 -7.50 -19.72 8.06
CA PHE A 219 -6.25 -19.04 8.43
C PHE A 219 -6.35 -17.52 8.65
N ASP A 220 -7.42 -17.03 9.30
CA ASP A 220 -7.60 -15.62 9.70
C ASP A 220 -6.33 -15.04 10.37
N GLY A 221 -6.02 -13.77 10.13
CA GLY A 221 -4.95 -13.03 10.79
C GLY A 221 -3.53 -13.33 10.28
N ALA A 222 -2.53 -12.92 11.07
CA ALA A 222 -1.12 -12.90 10.68
C ALA A 222 -0.55 -14.29 10.34
N ASN A 223 0.47 -14.33 9.47
CA ASN A 223 1.11 -15.57 8.98
C ASN A 223 0.10 -16.62 8.45
N ALA A 224 -0.84 -16.20 7.60
CA ALA A 224 -1.79 -17.11 6.96
C ALA A 224 -1.10 -18.08 5.99
N ILE A 225 -0.14 -17.60 5.19
CA ILE A 225 0.61 -18.42 4.22
C ILE A 225 1.40 -19.52 4.92
N GLY A 226 2.18 -19.19 5.95
CA GLY A 226 2.94 -20.19 6.71
C GLY A 226 2.03 -21.25 7.34
N ARG A 227 0.93 -20.85 8.00
CA ARG A 227 -0.03 -21.81 8.58
C ARG A 227 -0.71 -22.70 7.51
N ALA A 228 -0.99 -22.17 6.33
CA ALA A 228 -1.54 -22.95 5.23
C ALA A 228 -0.51 -23.94 4.66
N TYR A 229 0.77 -23.56 4.58
CA TYR A 229 1.87 -24.44 4.21
C TYR A 229 2.06 -25.56 5.25
N ASP A 230 2.10 -25.23 6.55
CA ASP A 230 2.23 -26.21 7.64
C ASP A 230 1.06 -27.22 7.61
N ALA A 231 -0.18 -26.73 7.47
CA ALA A 231 -1.37 -27.57 7.35
C ALA A 231 -1.35 -28.48 6.10
N PHE A 232 -0.79 -28.00 4.98
CA PHE A 232 -0.59 -28.82 3.79
C PHE A 232 0.45 -29.91 4.00
N GLN A 233 1.59 -29.60 4.64
CA GLN A 233 2.63 -30.60 4.95
C GLN A 233 2.13 -31.68 5.92
N ASN A 234 1.19 -31.34 6.80
CA ASN A 234 0.48 -32.29 7.67
C ASN A 234 -0.61 -33.11 6.95
N GLY A 235 -1.00 -32.73 5.72
CA GLY A 235 -2.11 -33.34 4.98
C GLY A 235 -3.51 -32.91 5.45
N GLU A 236 -3.62 -31.81 6.20
CA GLU A 236 -4.90 -31.25 6.68
C GLU A 236 -5.67 -30.50 5.58
N ILE A 237 -4.95 -29.94 4.61
CA ILE A 237 -5.49 -29.29 3.41
C ILE A 237 -4.75 -29.73 2.15
N GLU A 238 -5.43 -29.74 1.01
CA GLU A 238 -4.81 -29.97 -0.30
C GLU A 238 -4.37 -28.66 -0.99
N ASN A 239 -4.94 -27.52 -0.61
CA ASN A 239 -4.87 -26.26 -1.34
C ASN A 239 -5.14 -25.08 -0.39
N THR A 240 -4.59 -23.91 -0.72
CA THR A 240 -4.91 -22.63 -0.08
C THR A 240 -5.65 -21.71 -1.06
N GLY A 241 -5.61 -20.40 -0.84
CA GLY A 241 -6.18 -19.40 -1.73
C GLY A 241 -5.86 -17.98 -1.32
N VAL A 242 -6.49 -17.03 -2.01
CA VAL A 242 -6.45 -15.60 -1.71
C VAL A 242 -7.86 -15.05 -1.87
N MET A 243 -8.25 -14.10 -1.02
CA MET A 243 -9.49 -13.36 -1.18
C MET A 243 -9.29 -11.84 -1.09
N VAL A 244 -10.15 -11.10 -1.77
CA VAL A 244 -10.42 -9.68 -1.48
C VAL A 244 -11.83 -9.59 -0.92
N HIS A 245 -11.97 -8.92 0.21
CA HIS A 245 -13.23 -8.83 0.96
C HIS A 245 -13.46 -7.41 1.49
N ARG A 246 -14.72 -7.06 1.80
CA ARG A 246 -15.03 -5.82 2.54
C ARG A 246 -14.54 -5.95 3.98
N VAL A 247 -14.05 -4.85 4.57
CA VAL A 247 -13.60 -4.84 5.97
C VAL A 247 -14.76 -4.61 6.92
N VAL A 248 -14.80 -5.43 7.98
CA VAL A 248 -15.74 -5.37 9.10
C VAL A 248 -14.95 -5.48 10.41
N ALA A 249 -15.61 -5.38 11.57
CA ALA A 249 -14.93 -5.47 12.88
C ALA A 249 -14.34 -6.87 13.16
N GLU A 250 -14.88 -7.89 12.51
CA GLU A 250 -14.43 -9.28 12.58
C GLU A 250 -13.29 -9.54 11.58
N VAL A 251 -12.14 -9.99 12.10
CA VAL A 251 -10.89 -10.16 11.36
C VAL A 251 -11.07 -11.15 10.21
N ASP A 252 -10.91 -10.68 8.98
CA ASP A 252 -10.99 -11.46 7.73
C ASP A 252 -12.34 -12.20 7.52
N ARG A 253 -13.44 -11.70 8.13
CA ARG A 253 -14.80 -12.31 8.03
C ARG A 253 -15.84 -11.50 7.22
N GLY A 254 -15.47 -10.35 6.69
CA GLY A 254 -16.39 -9.54 5.87
C GLY A 254 -16.69 -10.15 4.49
N GLU A 255 -17.67 -9.59 3.78
CA GLU A 255 -18.16 -10.09 2.48
C GLU A 255 -17.01 -10.30 1.46
N PRO A 256 -16.75 -11.54 0.99
CA PRO A 256 -15.77 -11.80 -0.05
C PRO A 256 -16.28 -11.29 -1.41
N LEU A 257 -15.54 -10.36 -2.00
CA LEU A 257 -15.80 -9.82 -3.35
C LEU A 257 -15.20 -10.73 -4.42
N ILE A 258 -13.98 -11.23 -4.17
CA ILE A 258 -13.24 -12.09 -5.07
C ILE A 258 -12.52 -13.16 -4.25
N VAL A 259 -12.58 -14.40 -4.72
CA VAL A 259 -11.82 -15.53 -4.18
C VAL A 259 -11.11 -16.24 -5.33
N ARG A 260 -9.86 -16.66 -5.10
CA ARG A 260 -9.09 -17.55 -5.99
C ARG A 260 -8.48 -18.68 -5.17
N LYS A 261 -8.60 -19.91 -5.65
CA LYS A 261 -7.93 -21.09 -5.08
C LYS A 261 -6.48 -21.11 -5.55
N VAL A 262 -5.55 -21.47 -4.67
CA VAL A 262 -4.12 -21.61 -4.98
C VAL A 262 -3.70 -23.03 -4.61
N GLU A 263 -3.22 -23.78 -5.61
CA GLU A 263 -2.63 -25.10 -5.42
C GLU A 263 -1.34 -24.98 -4.59
N ILE A 264 -1.15 -25.93 -3.67
CA ILE A 264 0.16 -26.22 -3.05
C ILE A 264 0.56 -27.61 -3.54
N LYS A 265 1.83 -27.76 -3.93
CA LYS A 265 2.39 -29.00 -4.47
C LYS A 265 3.25 -29.69 -3.43
N LYS A 266 3.40 -31.01 -3.57
CA LYS A 266 4.14 -31.83 -2.61
C LYS A 266 5.63 -31.48 -2.57
N GLU A 267 6.15 -30.97 -3.67
CA GLU A 267 7.53 -30.55 -3.87
C GLU A 267 7.79 -29.05 -3.65
N ASP A 268 6.75 -28.25 -3.37
CA ASP A 268 6.91 -26.82 -3.06
C ASP A 268 7.63 -26.60 -1.75
N LYS A 269 8.42 -25.51 -1.69
CA LYS A 269 8.81 -24.88 -0.43
C LYS A 269 7.85 -23.74 -0.07
N LEU A 270 7.98 -23.19 1.13
CA LEU A 270 7.21 -22.03 1.56
C LEU A 270 7.36 -20.85 0.58
N GLU A 271 8.57 -20.60 0.08
CA GLU A 271 8.86 -19.51 -0.85
C GLU A 271 8.19 -19.70 -2.23
N ASP A 272 8.00 -20.95 -2.68
CA ASP A 272 7.30 -21.26 -3.92
C ASP A 272 5.78 -21.02 -3.78
N VAL A 273 5.22 -21.29 -2.60
CA VAL A 273 3.82 -20.99 -2.26
C VAL A 273 3.60 -19.49 -2.07
N GLU A 274 4.47 -18.80 -1.32
CA GLU A 274 4.42 -17.34 -1.15
C GLU A 274 4.46 -16.63 -2.51
N LYS A 275 5.38 -17.02 -3.40
CA LYS A 275 5.47 -16.46 -4.76
C LYS A 275 4.17 -16.67 -5.55
N ARG A 276 3.61 -17.88 -5.53
CA ARG A 276 2.37 -18.22 -6.26
C ARG A 276 1.14 -17.50 -5.70
N ILE A 277 1.10 -17.31 -4.39
CA ILE A 277 0.07 -16.49 -3.73
C ILE A 277 0.21 -15.04 -4.19
N HIS A 278 1.40 -14.42 -4.07
CA HIS A 278 1.61 -13.03 -4.48
C HIS A 278 1.30 -12.79 -5.98
N GLU A 279 1.61 -13.74 -6.87
CA GLU A 279 1.22 -13.69 -8.28
C GLU A 279 -0.31 -13.60 -8.50
N VAL A 280 -1.10 -14.22 -7.62
CA VAL A 280 -2.57 -14.13 -7.61
C VAL A 280 -3.06 -12.87 -6.87
N GLU A 281 -2.42 -12.49 -5.77
CA GLU A 281 -2.76 -11.27 -5.00
C GLU A 281 -2.75 -10.02 -5.88
N HIS A 282 -1.68 -9.85 -6.66
CA HIS A 282 -1.47 -8.70 -7.56
C HIS A 282 -2.60 -8.56 -8.58
N GLN A 283 -3.22 -9.66 -9.00
CA GLN A 283 -4.35 -9.64 -9.94
C GLN A 283 -5.64 -9.27 -9.20
N ILE A 284 -5.98 -9.99 -8.14
CA ILE A 284 -7.30 -9.82 -7.50
C ILE A 284 -7.46 -8.54 -6.70
N ILE A 285 -6.37 -7.94 -6.20
CA ILE A 285 -6.46 -6.63 -5.52
C ILE A 285 -6.88 -5.52 -6.50
N VAL A 286 -6.47 -5.63 -7.77
CA VAL A 286 -6.84 -4.73 -8.85
C VAL A 286 -8.28 -5.00 -9.31
N GLU A 287 -8.64 -6.27 -9.53
CA GLU A 287 -10.02 -6.67 -9.86
C GLU A 287 -11.02 -6.21 -8.77
N GLY A 288 -10.69 -6.40 -7.49
CA GLY A 288 -11.54 -6.04 -6.36
C GLY A 288 -11.68 -4.53 -6.17
N ALA A 289 -10.59 -3.77 -6.35
CA ALA A 289 -10.65 -2.31 -6.35
C ALA A 289 -11.53 -1.79 -7.49
N LYS A 290 -11.40 -2.36 -8.70
CA LYS A 290 -12.26 -2.01 -9.86
C LYS A 290 -13.73 -2.33 -9.57
N MET A 291 -14.02 -3.52 -9.04
CA MET A 291 -15.38 -3.97 -8.73
C MET A 291 -16.12 -2.96 -7.83
N VAL A 292 -15.50 -2.56 -6.70
CA VAL A 292 -16.12 -1.62 -5.76
C VAL A 292 -16.25 -0.22 -6.35
N LEU A 293 -15.26 0.27 -7.10
CA LEU A 293 -15.40 1.57 -7.77
C LEU A 293 -16.56 1.57 -8.77
N GLU A 294 -16.73 0.48 -9.54
CA GLU A 294 -17.89 0.33 -10.41
C GLU A 294 -19.23 0.23 -9.65
N GLU A 295 -19.26 -0.23 -8.39
CA GLU A 295 -20.46 -0.14 -7.52
C GLU A 295 -20.78 1.32 -7.18
N LEU A 296 -19.81 2.09 -6.67
CA LEU A 296 -20.00 3.51 -6.34
C LEU A 296 -20.47 4.35 -7.55
N ASP A 297 -20.02 3.96 -8.74
CA ASP A 297 -20.40 4.58 -10.00
C ASP A 297 -21.81 4.20 -10.46
N LYS A 298 -22.28 2.98 -10.17
CA LYS A 298 -23.67 2.54 -10.40
C LYS A 298 -24.64 3.18 -9.38
N GLU A 299 -24.18 3.40 -8.16
CA GLU A 299 -24.88 4.20 -7.13
C GLU A 299 -24.93 5.70 -7.46
N GLY A 300 -24.21 6.16 -8.50
CA GLY A 300 -24.17 7.57 -8.89
C GLY A 300 -23.49 8.48 -7.86
N ARG A 301 -22.59 7.94 -7.02
CA ARG A 301 -21.96 8.70 -5.93
C ARG A 301 -21.12 9.86 -6.47
N PRO A 302 -21.20 11.05 -5.85
CA PRO A 302 -20.43 12.23 -6.24
C PRO A 302 -18.93 12.07 -5.97
#